data_AF-C0R459-F1
#
_entry.id   AF-C0R459-F1
#
_cell.length_a   1.000
_cell.length_b   1.000
_cell.length_c   1.000
_cell.angle_alpha   90.00
_cell.angle_beta   90.00
_cell.angle_gamma   90.00
#
_symmetry.space_group_name_H-M   'P 1'
#
loop_
_entity.id
_entity.type
_entity.pdbx_description
1 polymer ?
#
loop_
_entity_poly.entity_id
_entity_poly.type
_entity_poly.pdbx_seq_one_letter_code
_entity_poly.pdbx_strand_id
1 'polypeptide(L)'
;MHITKCNKENEIHLIFFHGIGDNYKSAHNYVQGLNGSNNNHAHKYPSAFQNYITYAAVSFLFLVASVSAPIAILLLISPITAGVVGLASLAALTCIFLSLMLIFIPFINRDQSLLKPSIEEINKLMDKGVRPENIILFGHSFGGAVASAVLKHFADKNVKLGGVIFTSTFSSFHTAIEHFPIPQAKILSMLPPSIFKKLLKALDLDFDLVNDIRKLRDEGKLNTPIIVINSKEDYLVPQPAQLAHAIENDVLLRGKLIKTVNSKRCEDDPHNGVLSSWELGENLTDLILNKIDKTMNRQYLQ
;
A
#
# COMPACT_ATOMS: atom_id res chain seq x y z
N MET A 1 -30.12 21.03 -31.64
CA MET A 1 -29.01 21.08 -30.66
C MET A 1 -28.85 19.67 -30.08
N HIS A 2 -28.08 18.82 -30.75
CA HIS A 2 -27.79 17.47 -30.26
C HIS A 2 -26.74 17.59 -29.17
N ILE A 3 -27.16 17.44 -27.91
CA ILE A 3 -26.23 17.13 -26.82
C ILE A 3 -25.74 15.72 -27.10
N THR A 4 -24.54 15.60 -27.68
CA THR A 4 -23.81 14.35 -27.75
C THR A 4 -23.70 13.81 -26.33
N LYS A 5 -24.41 12.72 -26.03
CA LYS A 5 -24.14 11.90 -24.83
C LYS A 5 -22.64 11.61 -24.86
N CYS A 6 -21.88 12.17 -23.92
CA CYS A 6 -20.49 11.76 -23.69
C CYS A 6 -20.49 10.23 -23.55
N ASN A 7 -19.75 9.56 -24.42
CA ASN A 7 -19.73 8.11 -24.46
C ASN A 7 -18.89 7.59 -23.29
N LYS A 8 -19.54 7.40 -22.14
CA LYS A 8 -18.92 6.94 -20.88
C LYS A 8 -18.16 5.61 -21.03
N GLU A 9 -18.46 4.83 -22.08
CA GLU A 9 -17.77 3.56 -22.38
C GLU A 9 -16.28 3.73 -22.72
N ASN A 10 -15.81 4.94 -23.01
CA ASN A 10 -14.41 5.22 -23.34
C ASN A 10 -13.69 6.03 -22.25
N GLU A 11 -14.37 6.38 -21.17
CA GLU A 11 -13.76 7.10 -20.06
C GLU A 11 -12.90 6.15 -19.24
N ILE A 12 -11.61 6.50 -19.07
CA ILE A 12 -10.70 5.79 -18.18
C ILE A 12 -10.89 6.32 -16.76
N HIS A 13 -10.89 5.40 -15.79
CA HIS A 13 -11.01 5.72 -14.37
C HIS A 13 -9.78 5.21 -13.63
N LEU A 14 -9.13 6.08 -12.86
CA LEU A 14 -8.01 5.73 -12.01
C LEU A 14 -8.48 5.66 -10.55
N ILE A 15 -8.26 4.52 -9.88
CA ILE A 15 -8.51 4.36 -8.45
C ILE A 15 -7.17 4.35 -7.72
N PHE A 16 -6.87 5.44 -7.00
CA PHE A 16 -5.60 5.65 -6.31
C PHE A 16 -5.66 5.22 -4.83
N PHE A 17 -4.83 4.26 -4.46
CA PHE A 17 -4.64 3.76 -3.11
C PHE A 17 -3.33 4.33 -2.58
N HIS A 18 -3.44 5.32 -1.70
CA HIS A 18 -2.29 6.03 -1.15
C HIS A 18 -1.66 5.27 0.04
N GLY A 19 -0.54 5.80 0.56
CA GLY A 19 0.16 5.22 1.69
C GLY A 19 -0.62 5.33 3.00
N ILE A 20 -0.19 4.58 4.00
CA ILE A 20 -0.71 4.71 5.36
C ILE A 20 -0.26 6.03 5.97
N GLY A 21 -1.15 6.74 6.67
CA GLY A 21 -0.86 8.04 7.27
C GLY A 21 -1.07 9.25 6.35
N ASP A 22 -1.25 9.02 5.05
CA ASP A 22 -1.71 10.06 4.13
C ASP A 22 -3.18 10.39 4.41
N ASN A 23 -3.53 11.67 4.34
CA ASN A 23 -4.92 12.09 4.45
C ASN A 23 -5.61 12.05 3.07
N TYR A 24 -6.92 11.77 3.09
CA TYR A 24 -7.72 11.64 1.86
C TYR A 24 -7.67 12.89 0.97
N LYS A 25 -7.62 14.10 1.55
CA LYS A 25 -7.62 15.36 0.78
C LYS A 25 -6.34 15.51 -0.04
N SER A 26 -5.19 15.20 0.54
CA SER A 26 -3.90 15.20 -0.17
C SER A 26 -3.88 14.17 -1.29
N ALA A 27 -4.33 12.94 -1.01
CA ALA A 27 -4.40 11.89 -2.03
C ALA A 27 -5.37 12.22 -3.17
N HIS A 28 -6.52 12.83 -2.83
CA HIS A 28 -7.48 13.32 -3.81
C HIS A 28 -6.87 14.43 -4.68
N ASN A 29 -6.25 15.44 -4.09
CA ASN A 29 -5.61 16.52 -4.83
C ASN A 29 -4.49 16.00 -5.75
N TYR A 30 -3.67 15.09 -5.26
CA TYR A 30 -2.62 14.45 -6.05
C TYR A 30 -3.20 13.74 -7.27
N VAL A 31 -4.21 12.87 -7.07
CA VAL A 31 -4.76 12.10 -8.19
C VAL A 31 -5.52 12.98 -9.18
N GLN A 32 -6.15 14.09 -8.74
CA GLN A 32 -6.74 15.06 -9.67
C GLN A 32 -5.68 15.81 -10.51
N GLY A 33 -4.46 15.97 -9.98
CA GLY A 33 -3.34 16.59 -10.67
C GLY A 33 -2.64 15.69 -11.70
N LEU A 34 -2.94 14.38 -11.74
CA LEU A 34 -2.41 13.48 -12.75
C LEU A 34 -3.07 13.75 -14.10
N ASN A 35 -2.34 14.46 -14.98
CA ASN A 35 -2.75 14.74 -16.35
C ASN A 35 -3.09 13.44 -17.09
N GLY A 36 -4.32 13.31 -17.61
CA GLY A 36 -4.71 12.23 -18.53
C GLY A 36 -6.11 11.65 -18.33
N SER A 37 -6.78 11.90 -17.20
CA SER A 37 -8.13 11.42 -16.94
C SER A 37 -8.88 12.39 -16.02
N ASN A 38 -10.06 12.84 -16.44
CA ASN A 38 -10.93 13.69 -15.62
C ASN A 38 -11.69 12.91 -14.53
N ASN A 39 -11.48 11.59 -14.45
CA ASN A 39 -12.30 10.70 -13.61
C ASN A 39 -11.45 9.87 -12.65
N ASN A 40 -10.63 10.58 -11.86
CA ASN A 40 -9.74 9.98 -10.89
C ASN A 40 -10.40 9.94 -9.50
N HIS A 41 -10.18 8.86 -8.78
CA HIS A 41 -10.79 8.59 -7.47
C HIS A 41 -9.68 8.23 -6.48
N ALA A 42 -9.65 8.89 -5.33
CA ALA A 42 -8.79 8.46 -4.24
C ALA A 42 -9.54 7.46 -3.37
N HIS A 43 -8.85 6.41 -2.92
CA HIS A 43 -9.36 5.51 -1.91
C HIS A 43 -9.44 6.24 -0.56
N LYS A 44 -10.54 6.09 0.16
CA LYS A 44 -10.72 6.68 1.49
C LYS A 44 -10.51 5.63 2.57
N TYR A 45 -9.34 5.66 3.19
CA TYR A 45 -9.10 4.79 4.35
C TYR A 45 -9.93 5.21 5.57
N PRO A 46 -10.16 4.27 6.52
CA PRO A 46 -10.64 4.61 7.85
C PRO A 46 -9.75 5.63 8.56
N SER A 47 -10.34 6.40 9.48
CA SER A 47 -9.63 7.48 10.19
C SER A 47 -8.38 7.00 10.92
N ALA A 48 -8.35 5.75 11.42
CA ALA A 48 -7.19 5.22 12.11
C ALA A 48 -5.96 5.10 11.18
N PHE A 49 -6.15 4.68 9.93
CA PHE A 49 -5.07 4.63 8.93
C PHE A 49 -4.62 6.02 8.50
N GLN A 50 -5.54 6.98 8.37
CA GLN A 50 -5.19 8.37 8.03
C GLN A 50 -4.40 9.05 9.16
N ASN A 51 -4.65 8.68 10.42
CA ASN A 51 -3.96 9.24 11.59
C ASN A 51 -2.68 8.45 11.97
N TYR A 52 -2.20 7.54 11.12
CA TYR A 52 -1.08 6.67 11.47
C TYR A 52 0.20 7.43 11.82
N ILE A 53 0.51 8.54 11.12
CA ILE A 53 1.68 9.36 11.43
C ILE A 53 1.59 9.90 12.88
N THR A 54 0.40 10.31 13.32
CA THR A 54 0.19 10.73 14.72
C THR A 54 0.42 9.58 15.68
N TYR A 55 -0.11 8.39 15.40
CA TYR A 55 0.13 7.22 16.24
C TYR A 55 1.61 6.83 16.29
N ALA A 56 2.31 6.88 15.17
CA ALA A 56 3.74 6.61 15.08
C ALA A 56 4.56 7.63 15.88
N ALA A 57 4.22 8.92 15.81
CA ALA A 57 4.88 9.96 16.59
C ALA A 57 4.68 9.77 18.10
N VAL A 58 3.44 9.51 18.53
CA VAL A 58 3.15 9.25 19.95
C VAL A 58 3.79 7.93 20.41
N SER A 59 3.80 6.91 19.57
CA SER A 59 4.50 5.64 19.81
C SER A 59 5.99 5.87 20.07
N PHE A 60 6.63 6.72 19.27
CA PHE A 60 8.03 7.06 19.46
C PHE A 60 8.28 7.79 20.78
N LEU A 61 7.39 8.71 21.18
CA LEU A 61 7.47 9.36 22.50
C LEU A 61 7.43 8.34 23.65
N PHE A 62 6.54 7.35 23.58
CA PHE A 62 6.50 6.26 24.57
C PHE A 62 7.75 5.40 24.53
N LEU A 63 8.33 5.15 23.36
CA LEU A 63 9.58 4.41 23.25
C LEU A 63 10.73 5.16 23.94
N VAL A 64 10.85 6.48 23.72
CA VAL A 64 11.84 7.32 24.41
C VAL A 64 11.58 7.31 25.92
N ALA A 65 10.32 7.43 26.35
CA ALA A 65 9.94 7.39 27.76
C ALA A 65 10.31 6.05 28.45
N SER A 66 10.28 4.93 27.71
CA SER A 66 10.68 3.63 28.26
C SER A 66 12.14 3.56 28.70
N VAL A 67 13.00 4.42 28.16
CA VAL A 67 14.41 4.52 28.53
C VAL A 67 14.63 5.63 29.55
N SER A 68 14.01 6.80 29.34
CA SER A 68 14.26 7.97 30.18
C SER A 68 13.58 7.89 31.55
N ALA A 69 12.36 7.32 31.65
CA ALA A 69 11.64 7.24 32.91
C ALA A 69 12.32 6.34 33.97
N PRO A 70 12.81 5.13 33.64
CA PRO A 70 13.56 4.30 34.58
C PRO A 70 14.83 5.00 35.10
N ILE A 71 15.56 5.67 34.22
CA ILE A 71 16.77 6.42 34.58
C ILE A 71 16.42 7.54 35.56
N ALA A 72 15.37 8.32 35.28
CA ALA A 72 14.92 9.38 36.16
C ALA A 72 14.49 8.85 37.54
N ILE A 73 13.75 7.73 37.59
CA ILE A 73 13.33 7.08 38.84
C ILE A 73 14.55 6.66 39.68
N LEU A 74 15.55 6.03 39.05
CA LEU A 74 16.76 5.56 39.73
C LEU A 74 17.64 6.70 40.23
N LEU A 75 17.68 7.84 39.52
CA LEU A 75 18.46 9.02 39.92
C LEU A 75 17.77 9.83 41.03
N LEU A 76 16.44 9.88 41.04
CA LEU A 76 15.67 10.73 41.96
C LEU A 76 15.34 10.04 43.29
N ILE A 77 15.42 8.70 43.37
CA ILE A 77 15.07 7.96 44.58
C ILE A 77 16.31 7.33 45.20
N SER A 78 16.63 7.76 46.43
CA SER A 78 17.68 7.17 47.26
C SER A 78 17.13 6.84 48.66
N PRO A 79 17.41 5.64 49.22
CA PRO A 79 18.26 4.59 48.65
C PRO A 79 17.55 3.81 47.53
N ILE A 80 18.34 3.30 46.57
CA ILE A 80 17.84 2.40 45.53
C ILE A 80 17.51 1.05 46.19
N THR A 81 16.22 0.75 46.29
CA THR A 81 15.73 -0.53 46.81
C THR A 81 15.22 -1.40 45.66
N ALA A 82 15.03 -2.70 45.93
CA ALA A 82 14.41 -3.62 44.98
C ALA A 82 13.03 -3.13 44.50
N GLY A 83 12.25 -2.46 45.38
CA GLY A 83 10.96 -1.89 45.01
C GLY A 83 11.08 -0.75 43.98
N VAL A 84 12.11 0.10 44.11
CA VAL A 84 12.39 1.19 43.16
C VAL A 84 12.80 0.63 41.80
N VAL A 85 13.66 -0.39 41.78
CA VAL A 85 14.05 -1.08 40.55
C VAL A 85 12.83 -1.74 39.89
N GLY A 86 11.98 -2.42 40.66
CA GLY A 86 10.76 -3.03 40.16
C GLY A 86 9.79 -2.03 39.53
N LEU A 87 9.59 -0.86 40.16
CA LEU A 87 8.76 0.21 39.62
C LEU A 87 9.33 0.78 38.32
N ALA A 88 10.64 1.00 38.27
CA ALA A 88 11.35 1.47 37.09
C ALA A 88 11.20 0.49 35.91
N SER A 89 11.36 -0.82 36.16
CA SER A 89 11.16 -1.86 35.14
C SER A 89 9.71 -1.93 34.65
N LEU A 90 8.73 -1.85 35.56
CA LEU A 90 7.30 -1.86 35.18
C LEU A 90 6.93 -0.64 34.32
N ALA A 91 7.45 0.54 34.66
CA ALA A 91 7.26 1.75 33.86
C ALA A 91 7.85 1.58 32.45
N ALA A 92 9.07 1.06 32.34
CA ALA A 92 9.72 0.78 31.06
C ALA A 92 8.87 -0.15 30.18
N LEU A 93 8.44 -1.29 30.74
CA LEU A 93 7.65 -2.30 30.04
C LEU A 93 6.29 -1.75 29.59
N THR A 94 5.65 -0.95 30.44
CA THR A 94 4.37 -0.30 30.10
C THR A 94 4.53 0.65 28.92
N CYS A 95 5.59 1.46 28.92
CA CYS A 95 5.90 2.36 27.82
C CYS A 95 6.22 1.63 26.51
N ILE A 96 6.98 0.53 26.56
CA ILE A 96 7.23 -0.33 25.38
C ILE A 96 5.92 -0.91 24.86
N PHE A 97 5.08 -1.45 25.75
CA PHE A 97 3.79 -2.02 25.37
C PHE A 97 2.88 -0.98 24.70
N LEU A 98 2.75 0.22 25.28
CA LEU A 98 1.96 1.31 24.70
C LEU A 98 2.53 1.76 23.35
N SER A 99 3.86 1.87 23.24
CA SER A 99 4.55 2.20 21.99
C SER A 99 4.18 1.20 20.88
N LEU A 100 4.23 -0.10 21.17
CA LEU A 100 3.84 -1.13 20.21
C LEU A 100 2.35 -1.06 19.88
N MET A 101 1.48 -0.98 20.89
CA MET A 101 0.03 -0.94 20.68
C MET A 101 -0.40 0.23 19.78
N LEU A 102 0.19 1.42 19.96
CA LEU A 102 -0.11 2.60 19.15
C LEU A 102 0.16 2.37 17.66
N ILE A 103 1.25 1.72 17.29
CA ILE A 103 1.56 1.38 15.89
C ILE A 103 0.55 0.38 15.33
N PHE A 104 0.00 -0.48 16.19
CA PHE A 104 -1.01 -1.45 15.78
C PHE A 104 -2.44 -0.93 15.77
N ILE A 105 -2.72 0.28 16.29
CA ILE A 105 -4.09 0.81 16.37
C ILE A 105 -4.85 0.76 15.03
N PRO A 106 -4.28 1.18 13.88
CA PRO A 106 -5.00 1.10 12.61
C PRO A 106 -5.45 -0.32 12.30
N PHE A 107 -4.66 -1.31 12.70
CA PHE A 107 -4.84 -2.70 12.33
C PHE A 107 -5.63 -3.54 13.35
N ILE A 108 -5.76 -3.07 14.61
CA ILE A 108 -6.52 -3.78 15.66
C ILE A 108 -8.04 -3.66 15.42
N ASN A 109 -8.48 -2.61 14.72
CA ASN A 109 -9.90 -2.39 14.47
C ASN A 109 -10.38 -3.27 13.31
N ARG A 110 -10.86 -4.48 13.63
CA ARG A 110 -11.30 -5.52 12.69
C ARG A 110 -12.43 -5.12 11.73
N ASP A 111 -13.24 -4.12 12.08
CA ASP A 111 -14.35 -3.66 11.22
C ASP A 111 -13.90 -2.67 10.13
N GLN A 112 -12.60 -2.42 10.01
CA GLN A 112 -12.02 -1.56 9.00
C GLN A 112 -11.91 -2.31 7.68
N SER A 113 -13.02 -2.35 6.93
CA SER A 113 -13.03 -2.93 5.59
C SER A 113 -12.20 -2.08 4.60
N LEU A 114 -10.89 -2.31 4.59
CA LEU A 114 -9.90 -1.59 3.77
C LEU A 114 -10.23 -1.62 2.28
N LEU A 115 -10.92 -2.66 1.82
CA LEU A 115 -11.24 -2.84 0.40
C LEU A 115 -12.58 -2.22 0.03
N LYS A 116 -13.53 -2.15 0.98
CA LYS A 116 -14.94 -1.85 0.70
C LYS A 116 -15.17 -0.52 0.00
N PRO A 117 -14.57 0.62 0.40
CA PRO A 117 -14.77 1.88 -0.30
C PRO A 117 -14.43 1.81 -1.80
N SER A 118 -13.32 1.14 -2.15
CA SER A 118 -12.93 1.00 -3.56
C SER A 118 -13.77 -0.04 -4.29
N ILE A 119 -14.15 -1.15 -3.66
CA ILE A 119 -15.05 -2.13 -4.27
C ILE A 119 -16.41 -1.50 -4.59
N GLU A 120 -16.97 -0.72 -3.65
CA GLU A 120 -18.22 0.00 -3.84
C GLU A 120 -18.13 1.04 -4.96
N GLU A 121 -17.06 1.85 -5.01
CA GLU A 121 -16.89 2.83 -6.08
C GLU A 121 -16.69 2.15 -7.44
N ILE A 122 -15.91 1.07 -7.53
CA ILE A 122 -15.73 0.30 -8.78
C ILE A 122 -17.05 -0.30 -9.25
N ASN A 123 -17.83 -0.93 -8.36
CA ASN A 123 -19.16 -1.46 -8.70
C ASN A 123 -20.08 -0.34 -9.20
N LYS A 124 -20.11 0.80 -8.52
CA LYS A 124 -20.91 1.96 -8.92
C LYS A 124 -20.48 2.54 -10.27
N LEU A 125 -19.19 2.49 -10.63
CA LEU A 125 -18.72 2.86 -11.96
C LEU A 125 -19.23 1.86 -13.01
N MET A 126 -19.14 0.56 -12.73
CA MET A 126 -19.66 -0.48 -13.63
C MET A 126 -21.18 -0.40 -13.81
N ASP A 127 -21.93 -0.16 -12.74
CA ASP A 127 -23.38 0.05 -12.77
C ASP A 127 -23.79 1.27 -13.61
N LYS A 128 -22.90 2.26 -13.71
CA LYS A 128 -23.06 3.45 -14.57
C LYS A 128 -22.62 3.21 -16.03
N GLY A 129 -22.21 1.99 -16.38
CA GLY A 129 -21.81 1.59 -17.73
C GLY A 129 -20.31 1.72 -18.02
N VAL A 130 -19.47 1.96 -17.02
CA VAL A 130 -18.01 1.95 -17.21
C VAL A 130 -17.54 0.51 -17.39
N ARG A 131 -16.85 0.22 -18.49
CA ARG A 131 -16.28 -1.12 -18.71
C ARG A 131 -15.16 -1.39 -17.70
N PRO A 132 -15.08 -2.59 -17.10
CA PRO A 132 -14.01 -2.94 -16.15
C PRO A 132 -12.60 -2.70 -16.70
N GLU A 133 -12.40 -2.90 -18.00
CA GLU A 133 -11.12 -2.71 -18.69
C GLU A 133 -10.68 -1.25 -18.74
N ASN A 134 -11.59 -0.30 -18.50
CA ASN A 134 -11.28 1.13 -18.40
C ASN A 134 -10.89 1.56 -16.98
N ILE A 135 -10.96 0.65 -16.00
CA ILE A 135 -10.62 0.95 -14.61
C ILE A 135 -9.17 0.52 -14.37
N ILE A 136 -8.34 1.45 -13.91
CA ILE A 136 -6.93 1.23 -13.56
C ILE A 136 -6.80 1.39 -12.05
N LEU A 137 -6.17 0.41 -11.40
CA LEU A 137 -5.79 0.54 -10.00
C LEU A 137 -4.40 1.14 -9.91
N PHE A 138 -4.19 2.05 -8.98
CA PHE A 138 -2.89 2.65 -8.72
C PHE A 138 -2.61 2.59 -7.23
N GLY A 139 -1.73 1.69 -6.81
CA GLY A 139 -1.35 1.56 -5.41
C GLY A 139 0.05 2.10 -5.14
N HIS A 140 0.18 2.94 -4.12
CA HIS A 140 1.44 3.46 -3.63
C HIS A 140 1.74 2.95 -2.22
N SER A 141 2.96 2.48 -1.98
CA SER A 141 3.40 2.05 -0.65
C SER A 141 2.45 0.99 -0.07
N PHE A 142 1.94 1.18 1.15
CA PHE A 142 0.89 0.33 1.75
C PHE A 142 -0.37 0.21 0.88
N GLY A 143 -0.75 1.26 0.14
CA GLY A 143 -1.88 1.22 -0.77
C GLY A 143 -1.70 0.24 -1.93
N GLY A 144 -0.47 -0.15 -2.25
CA GLY A 144 -0.20 -1.26 -3.16
C GLY A 144 -0.76 -2.60 -2.67
N ALA A 145 -0.68 -2.89 -1.38
CA ALA A 145 -1.27 -4.10 -0.81
C ALA A 145 -2.79 -4.11 -0.92
N VAL A 146 -3.42 -2.96 -0.65
CA VAL A 146 -4.87 -2.76 -0.73
C VAL A 146 -5.33 -2.87 -2.18
N ALA A 147 -4.61 -2.24 -3.12
CA ALA A 147 -4.87 -2.34 -4.56
C ALA A 147 -4.76 -3.80 -5.06
N SER A 148 -3.76 -4.56 -4.59
CA SER A 148 -3.60 -5.97 -4.92
C SER A 148 -4.78 -6.82 -4.43
N ALA A 149 -5.22 -6.60 -3.19
CA ALA A 149 -6.37 -7.30 -2.64
C ALA A 149 -7.68 -6.95 -3.39
N VAL A 150 -7.86 -5.70 -3.82
CA VAL A 150 -8.96 -5.30 -4.70
C VAL A 150 -8.86 -5.98 -6.08
N LEU A 151 -7.67 -6.03 -6.69
CA LEU A 151 -7.44 -6.72 -7.96
C LEU A 151 -7.87 -8.19 -7.87
N LYS A 152 -7.41 -8.89 -6.82
CA LYS A 152 -7.76 -10.28 -6.55
C LYS A 152 -9.27 -10.47 -6.37
N HIS A 153 -9.94 -9.58 -5.64
CA HIS A 153 -11.39 -9.62 -5.47
C HIS A 153 -12.15 -9.61 -6.79
N PHE A 154 -11.74 -8.76 -7.74
CA PHE A 154 -12.37 -8.69 -9.06
C PHE A 154 -11.95 -9.85 -9.96
N ALA A 155 -10.69 -10.27 -9.91
CA ALA A 155 -10.20 -11.43 -10.67
C ALA A 155 -10.91 -12.74 -10.26
N ASP A 156 -11.17 -12.96 -8.97
CA ASP A 156 -11.93 -14.10 -8.46
C ASP A 156 -13.40 -14.11 -8.93
N LYS A 157 -13.93 -12.94 -9.29
CA LYS A 157 -15.24 -12.76 -9.93
C LYS A 157 -15.18 -12.80 -11.46
N ASN A 158 -14.04 -13.15 -12.05
CA ASN A 158 -13.77 -13.10 -13.48
C ASN A 158 -13.98 -11.71 -14.12
N VAL A 159 -13.83 -10.64 -13.32
CA VAL A 159 -13.88 -9.25 -13.79
C VAL A 159 -12.47 -8.80 -14.15
N LYS A 160 -12.25 -8.51 -15.43
CA LYS A 160 -10.95 -8.07 -15.94
C LYS A 160 -10.79 -6.56 -15.81
N LEU A 161 -10.05 -6.12 -14.80
CA LEU A 161 -9.65 -4.73 -14.69
C LEU A 161 -8.62 -4.37 -15.75
N GLY A 162 -8.54 -3.08 -16.03
CA GLY A 162 -7.75 -2.53 -17.11
C GLY A 162 -6.25 -2.53 -16.90
N GLY A 163 -5.78 -2.46 -15.66
CA GLY A 163 -4.37 -2.41 -15.32
C GLY A 163 -4.19 -2.16 -13.83
N VAL A 164 -3.01 -2.51 -13.31
CA VAL A 164 -2.58 -2.04 -11.99
C VAL A 164 -1.16 -1.48 -12.08
N ILE A 165 -0.95 -0.34 -11.42
CA ILE A 165 0.37 0.24 -11.19
C ILE A 165 0.65 0.17 -9.69
N PHE A 166 1.81 -0.38 -9.32
CA PHE A 166 2.34 -0.40 -7.98
C PHE A 166 3.55 0.53 -7.91
N THR A 167 3.53 1.56 -7.06
CA THR A 167 4.70 2.42 -6.80
C THR A 167 5.21 2.20 -5.38
N SER A 168 6.54 2.04 -5.23
CA SER A 168 7.20 1.92 -3.91
C SER A 168 6.54 0.89 -2.98
N THR A 169 6.01 -0.19 -3.56
CA THR A 169 5.17 -1.19 -2.88
C THR A 169 6.02 -2.35 -2.38
N PHE A 170 5.71 -2.89 -1.21
CA PHE A 170 6.38 -4.06 -0.67
C PHE A 170 5.88 -5.39 -1.26
N SER A 171 6.72 -6.42 -1.24
CA SER A 171 6.42 -7.77 -1.72
C SER A 171 5.46 -8.53 -0.81
N SER A 172 5.67 -8.43 0.51
CA SER A 172 4.76 -8.90 1.55
C SER A 172 4.88 -7.99 2.77
N PHE A 173 3.81 -7.88 3.56
CA PHE A 173 3.81 -7.02 4.74
C PHE A 173 4.75 -7.56 5.84
N HIS A 174 4.90 -8.89 5.91
CA HIS A 174 5.88 -9.53 6.77
C HIS A 174 7.31 -9.10 6.43
N THR A 175 7.71 -9.20 5.15
CA THR A 175 9.04 -8.79 4.69
C THR A 175 9.26 -7.28 4.86
N ALA A 176 8.20 -6.48 4.70
CA ALA A 176 8.25 -5.05 4.95
C ALA A 176 8.61 -4.76 6.42
N ILE A 177 7.92 -5.38 7.38
CA ILE A 177 8.20 -5.18 8.81
C ILE A 177 9.60 -5.68 9.19
N GLU A 178 10.09 -6.78 8.61
CA GLU A 178 11.45 -7.25 8.85
C GLU A 178 12.54 -6.23 8.47
N HIS A 179 12.27 -5.39 7.48
CA HIS A 179 13.25 -4.45 6.94
C HIS A 179 12.92 -2.97 7.21
N PHE A 180 11.77 -2.65 7.81
CA PHE A 180 11.39 -1.28 8.06
C PHE A 180 12.40 -0.58 8.99
N PRO A 181 12.79 0.66 8.68
CA PRO A 181 13.77 1.41 9.46
C PRO A 181 13.20 1.97 10.79
N ILE A 182 12.06 1.45 11.27
CA ILE A 182 11.45 1.90 12.53
C ILE A 182 11.89 1.00 13.70
N PRO A 183 12.33 1.56 14.84
CA PRO A 183 12.79 0.78 15.99
C PRO A 183 11.77 -0.26 16.49
N GLN A 184 10.48 0.09 16.45
CA GLN A 184 9.40 -0.79 16.89
C GLN A 184 9.23 -2.01 15.96
N ALA A 185 9.50 -1.87 14.66
CA ALA A 185 9.52 -3.00 13.74
C ALA A 185 10.67 -3.96 14.06
N LYS A 186 11.83 -3.44 14.51
CA LYS A 186 12.93 -4.27 15.00
C LYS A 186 12.56 -5.05 16.27
N ILE A 187 11.73 -4.47 17.15
CA ILE A 187 11.21 -5.20 18.31
C ILE A 187 10.29 -6.33 17.85
N LEU A 188 9.44 -6.07 16.84
CA LEU A 188 8.54 -7.08 16.29
C LEU A 188 9.28 -8.19 15.53
N SER A 189 10.38 -7.87 14.84
CA SER A 189 11.20 -8.86 14.15
C SER A 189 11.98 -9.78 15.09
N MET A 190 12.06 -9.47 16.39
CA MET A 190 12.56 -10.41 17.41
C MET A 190 11.58 -11.53 17.74
N LEU A 191 10.29 -11.39 17.39
CA LEU A 191 9.33 -12.47 17.56
C LEU A 191 9.66 -13.63 16.62
N PRO A 192 9.48 -14.89 17.05
CA PRO A 192 9.60 -16.03 16.15
C PRO A 192 8.72 -15.84 14.90
N PRO A 193 9.24 -16.08 13.67
CA PRO A 193 8.50 -15.80 12.43
C PRO A 193 7.12 -16.48 12.35
N SER A 194 6.99 -17.67 12.93
CA SER A 194 5.71 -18.40 12.99
C SER A 194 4.66 -17.70 13.85
N ILE A 195 5.06 -17.07 14.95
CA ILE A 195 4.18 -16.30 15.84
C ILE A 195 3.81 -14.99 15.17
N PHE A 196 4.79 -14.32 14.58
CA PHE A 196 4.56 -13.05 13.90
C PHE A 196 3.61 -13.20 12.70
N LYS A 197 3.78 -14.22 11.85
CA LYS A 197 2.83 -14.53 10.77
C LYS A 197 1.42 -14.83 11.28
N LYS A 198 1.28 -15.57 12.38
CA LYS A 198 -0.03 -15.83 13.01
C LYS A 198 -0.68 -14.55 13.51
N LEU A 199 0.10 -13.63 14.09
CA LEU A 199 -0.38 -12.32 14.53
C LEU A 199 -0.88 -11.49 13.34
N LEU A 200 -0.08 -11.36 12.28
CA LEU A 200 -0.49 -10.63 11.07
C LEU A 200 -1.79 -11.21 10.48
N LYS A 201 -1.89 -12.53 10.40
CA LYS A 201 -3.11 -13.20 9.94
C LYS A 201 -4.31 -12.95 10.87
N ALA A 202 -4.12 -12.93 12.18
CA ALA A 202 -5.20 -12.65 13.14
C ALA A 202 -5.70 -11.19 13.08
N LEU A 203 -4.93 -10.30 12.44
CA LEU A 203 -5.24 -8.89 12.20
C LEU A 203 -5.63 -8.62 10.73
N ASP A 204 -5.76 -9.66 9.90
CA ASP A 204 -6.02 -9.55 8.46
C ASP A 204 -4.99 -8.68 7.70
N LEU A 205 -3.72 -8.76 8.12
CA LEU A 205 -2.57 -8.04 7.54
C LEU A 205 -1.56 -8.96 6.84
N ASP A 206 -1.93 -10.21 6.57
CA ASP A 206 -1.07 -11.18 5.90
C ASP A 206 -1.01 -10.94 4.37
N PHE A 207 -0.88 -9.67 3.97
CA PHE A 207 -0.70 -9.28 2.58
C PHE A 207 0.59 -9.86 2.01
N ASP A 208 0.45 -10.66 0.96
CA ASP A 208 1.55 -11.31 0.24
C ASP A 208 1.29 -11.17 -1.25
N LEU A 209 1.74 -10.05 -1.81
CA LEU A 209 1.43 -9.66 -3.19
C LEU A 209 2.11 -10.62 -4.17
N VAL A 210 3.30 -11.12 -3.84
CA VAL A 210 4.02 -12.09 -4.67
C VAL A 210 3.22 -13.39 -4.77
N ASN A 211 2.77 -13.92 -3.64
CA ASN A 211 1.95 -15.13 -3.62
C ASN A 211 0.58 -14.92 -4.28
N ASP A 212 -0.06 -13.76 -4.07
CA ASP A 212 -1.33 -13.43 -4.70
C ASP A 212 -1.22 -13.35 -6.23
N ILE A 213 -0.20 -12.66 -6.76
CA ILE A 213 0.06 -12.58 -8.20
C ILE A 213 0.37 -13.98 -8.75
N ARG A 214 1.18 -14.78 -8.03
CA ARG A 214 1.51 -16.15 -8.43
C ARG A 214 0.26 -17.02 -8.52
N LYS A 215 -0.60 -16.96 -7.50
CA LYS A 215 -1.86 -17.70 -7.45
C LYS A 215 -2.79 -17.30 -8.59
N LEU A 216 -2.96 -15.99 -8.84
CA LEU A 216 -3.78 -15.51 -9.96
C LEU A 216 -3.25 -16.02 -11.31
N ARG A 217 -1.93 -16.05 -11.50
CA ARG A 217 -1.31 -16.60 -12.70
C ARG A 217 -1.56 -18.10 -12.85
N ASP A 218 -1.28 -18.87 -11.80
CA ASP A 218 -1.38 -20.33 -11.82
C ASP A 218 -2.83 -20.81 -12.03
N GLU A 219 -3.80 -20.04 -11.54
CA GLU A 219 -5.23 -20.26 -11.78
C GLU A 219 -5.74 -19.74 -13.14
N GLY A 220 -4.86 -19.16 -13.98
CA GLY A 220 -5.23 -18.58 -15.27
C GLY A 220 -6.08 -17.30 -15.18
N LYS A 221 -6.17 -16.69 -13.98
CA LYS A 221 -6.95 -15.48 -13.70
C LYS A 221 -6.16 -14.18 -13.88
N LEU A 222 -4.82 -14.25 -13.95
CA LEU A 222 -3.98 -13.09 -14.22
C LEU A 222 -4.09 -12.66 -15.69
N ASN A 223 -5.02 -11.75 -15.96
CA ASN A 223 -5.30 -11.25 -17.31
C ASN A 223 -5.18 -9.71 -17.42
N THR A 224 -4.77 -9.06 -16.33
CA THR A 224 -4.60 -7.61 -16.19
C THR A 224 -3.11 -7.26 -16.25
N PRO A 225 -2.69 -6.24 -17.02
CA PRO A 225 -1.31 -5.74 -17.00
C PRO A 225 -0.92 -5.21 -15.61
N ILE A 226 0.26 -5.59 -15.14
CA ILE A 226 0.86 -5.13 -13.89
C ILE A 226 2.11 -4.33 -14.22
N ILE A 227 2.20 -3.11 -13.70
CA ILE A 227 3.40 -2.29 -13.73
C ILE A 227 3.87 -2.07 -12.30
N VAL A 228 5.15 -2.31 -12.03
CA VAL A 228 5.77 -2.06 -10.73
C VAL A 228 6.88 -1.06 -10.91
N ILE A 229 6.76 0.10 -10.25
CA ILE A 229 7.73 1.17 -10.29
C ILE A 229 8.31 1.35 -8.88
N ASN A 230 9.61 1.27 -8.73
CA ASN A 230 10.28 1.39 -7.44
C ASN A 230 11.48 2.34 -7.53
N SER A 231 11.98 2.79 -6.39
CA SER A 231 13.28 3.46 -6.29
C SER A 231 14.26 2.54 -5.56
N LYS A 232 15.48 2.39 -6.07
CA LYS A 232 16.53 1.60 -5.39
C LYS A 232 16.99 2.27 -4.08
N GLU A 233 16.77 3.57 -3.96
CA GLU A 233 17.16 4.39 -2.82
C GLU A 233 16.02 4.54 -1.79
N ASP A 234 14.88 3.89 -2.01
CA ASP A 234 13.75 3.89 -1.07
C ASP A 234 14.18 3.31 0.28
N TYR A 235 14.24 4.19 1.29
CA TYR A 235 14.60 3.83 2.65
C TYR A 235 13.40 3.33 3.46
N LEU A 236 12.17 3.66 3.07
CA LEU A 236 10.95 3.20 3.74
C LEU A 236 10.58 1.79 3.33
N VAL A 237 10.68 1.48 2.04
CA VAL A 237 10.55 0.12 1.49
C VAL A 237 11.88 -0.26 0.86
N PRO A 238 12.85 -0.74 1.65
CA PRO A 238 14.18 -1.06 1.16
C PRO A 238 14.16 -2.21 0.16
N GLN A 239 15.16 -2.27 -0.72
CA GLN A 239 15.23 -3.20 -1.84
C GLN A 239 14.81 -4.65 -1.53
N PRO A 240 15.25 -5.30 -0.42
CA PRO A 240 14.84 -6.68 -0.12
C PRO A 240 13.32 -6.85 0.11
N ALA A 241 12.65 -5.80 0.57
CA ALA A 241 11.22 -5.78 0.82
C ALA A 241 10.40 -5.31 -0.39
N GLN A 242 11.01 -4.81 -1.46
CA GLN A 242 10.29 -4.27 -2.62
C GLN A 242 9.64 -5.36 -3.46
N LEU A 243 8.42 -5.09 -3.94
CA LEU A 243 7.70 -5.95 -4.88
C LEU A 243 8.49 -6.16 -6.18
N ALA A 244 9.10 -5.10 -6.71
CA ALA A 244 9.90 -5.15 -7.92
C ALA A 244 11.08 -6.13 -7.78
N HIS A 245 11.80 -6.06 -6.66
CA HIS A 245 12.92 -6.95 -6.37
C HIS A 245 12.47 -8.42 -6.28
N ALA A 246 11.35 -8.68 -5.61
CA ALA A 246 10.80 -10.03 -5.50
C ALA A 246 10.35 -10.61 -6.85
N ILE A 247 9.70 -9.81 -7.70
CA ILE A 247 9.30 -10.20 -9.06
C ILE A 247 10.52 -10.45 -9.95
N GLU A 248 11.52 -9.58 -9.89
CA GLU A 248 12.75 -9.74 -10.65
C GLU A 248 13.46 -11.03 -10.27
N ASN A 249 13.47 -11.43 -9.00
CA ASN A 249 14.11 -12.67 -8.57
C ASN A 249 13.25 -13.93 -8.77
N ASP A 250 11.96 -13.80 -9.12
CA ASP A 250 11.06 -14.92 -9.38
C ASP A 250 10.90 -15.16 -10.89
N VAL A 251 11.61 -16.17 -11.41
CA VAL A 251 11.58 -16.55 -12.83
C VAL A 251 10.16 -16.84 -13.33
N LEU A 252 9.28 -17.35 -12.47
CA LEU A 252 7.90 -17.67 -12.86
C LEU A 252 7.05 -16.41 -13.05
N LEU A 253 7.39 -15.31 -12.37
CA LEU A 253 6.68 -14.03 -12.47
C LEU A 253 7.20 -13.13 -13.59
N ARG A 254 8.35 -13.47 -14.20
CA ARG A 254 8.89 -12.79 -15.40
C ARG A 254 8.05 -13.16 -16.64
N GLY A 255 6.87 -12.57 -16.74
CA GLY A 255 5.94 -12.75 -17.87
C GLY A 255 5.62 -11.46 -18.60
N LYS A 256 5.08 -11.57 -19.81
CA LYS A 256 4.72 -10.41 -20.69
C LYS A 256 3.74 -9.41 -20.04
N LEU A 257 2.98 -9.84 -19.03
CA LEU A 257 1.99 -9.02 -18.34
C LEU A 257 2.55 -8.19 -17.18
N ILE A 258 3.78 -8.44 -16.74
CA ILE A 258 4.39 -7.77 -15.59
C ILE A 258 5.62 -6.99 -16.06
N LYS A 259 5.61 -5.67 -15.88
CA LYS A 259 6.73 -4.77 -16.18
C LYS A 259 7.27 -4.21 -14.87
N THR A 260 8.57 -4.37 -14.59
CA THR A 260 9.26 -3.68 -13.49
C THR A 260 10.07 -2.50 -14.04
N VAL A 261 10.05 -1.38 -13.32
CA VAL A 261 10.72 -0.13 -13.68
C VAL A 261 11.38 0.45 -12.44
N ASN A 262 12.69 0.69 -12.50
CA ASN A 262 13.39 1.39 -11.43
C ASN A 262 13.48 2.88 -11.79
N SER A 263 12.87 3.76 -10.99
CA SER A 263 13.00 5.21 -11.14
C SER A 263 14.41 5.65 -10.73
N LYS A 264 14.98 6.56 -11.52
CA LYS A 264 16.39 6.98 -11.41
C LYS A 264 16.60 8.34 -10.74
N ARG A 265 15.54 9.05 -10.32
CA ARG A 265 15.59 10.51 -10.15
C ARG A 265 14.89 11.06 -8.91
N CYS A 266 15.02 10.37 -7.77
CA CYS A 266 14.29 10.72 -6.56
C CYS A 266 15.24 10.83 -5.36
N GLU A 267 16.28 11.67 -5.44
CA GLU A 267 17.33 11.74 -4.39
C GLU A 267 16.80 12.29 -3.05
N ASP A 268 15.96 13.33 -3.06
CA ASP A 268 15.49 14.00 -1.84
C ASP A 268 14.36 13.25 -1.12
N ASP A 269 13.50 12.56 -1.88
CA ASP A 269 12.43 11.70 -1.36
C ASP A 269 12.31 10.45 -2.25
N PRO A 270 13.16 9.43 -2.04
CA PRO A 270 13.15 8.22 -2.85
C PRO A 270 11.84 7.44 -2.78
N HIS A 271 11.08 7.56 -1.68
CA HIS A 271 9.83 6.82 -1.50
C HIS A 271 8.68 7.49 -2.28
N ASN A 272 8.43 8.77 -2.05
CA ASN A 272 7.32 9.48 -2.69
C ASN A 272 7.71 10.12 -4.02
N GLY A 273 9.00 10.30 -4.31
CA GLY A 273 9.46 10.89 -5.57
C GLY A 273 9.05 10.08 -6.80
N VAL A 274 8.78 8.78 -6.64
CA VAL A 274 8.20 7.93 -7.69
C VAL A 274 6.84 8.46 -8.15
N LEU A 275 6.08 9.14 -7.29
CA LEU A 275 4.77 9.73 -7.60
C LEU A 275 4.85 10.93 -8.54
N SER A 276 6.02 11.57 -8.65
CA SER A 276 6.28 12.68 -9.56
C SER A 276 7.23 12.30 -10.70
N SER A 277 7.54 11.01 -10.83
CA SER A 277 8.54 10.54 -11.78
C SER A 277 8.01 10.52 -13.22
N TRP A 278 8.93 10.73 -14.16
CA TRP A 278 8.62 10.61 -15.59
C TRP A 278 8.15 9.19 -15.93
N GLU A 279 8.77 8.18 -15.31
CA GLU A 279 8.41 6.78 -15.53
C GLU A 279 6.95 6.49 -15.17
N LEU A 280 6.41 7.09 -14.10
CA LEU A 280 4.99 6.94 -13.76
C LEU A 280 4.10 7.52 -14.86
N GLY A 281 4.40 8.74 -15.33
CA GLY A 281 3.63 9.40 -16.38
C GLY A 281 3.63 8.62 -17.70
N GLU A 282 4.80 8.12 -18.12
CA GLU A 282 4.96 7.31 -19.33
C GLU A 282 4.18 5.99 -19.23
N ASN A 283 4.33 5.26 -18.14
CA ASN A 283 3.68 3.96 -17.97
C ASN A 283 2.16 4.07 -17.78
N LEU A 284 1.67 5.12 -17.12
CA LEU A 284 0.25 5.40 -17.03
C LEU A 284 -0.32 5.74 -18.42
N THR A 285 0.38 6.57 -19.19
CA THR A 285 -0.01 6.92 -20.56
C THR A 285 -0.04 5.69 -21.46
N ASP A 286 0.97 4.83 -21.42
CA ASP A 286 1.03 3.58 -22.17
C ASP A 286 -0.15 2.65 -21.85
N LEU A 287 -0.54 2.53 -20.58
CA LEU A 287 -1.71 1.73 -20.18
C LEU A 287 -3.03 2.31 -20.70
N ILE A 288 -3.12 3.63 -20.84
CA ILE A 288 -4.31 4.33 -21.34
C ILE A 288 -4.37 4.21 -22.88
N LEU A 289 -3.30 4.57 -23.60
CA LEU A 289 -3.26 4.58 -25.06
C LEU A 289 -3.44 3.20 -25.67
N ASN A 290 -2.78 2.17 -25.12
CA ASN A 290 -2.95 0.78 -25.58
C ASN A 290 -4.39 0.27 -25.50
N LYS A 291 -5.26 0.94 -24.75
CA LYS A 291 -6.70 0.62 -24.65
C LYS A 291 -7.56 1.42 -25.60
N ILE A 292 -7.21 2.68 -25.85
CA ILE A 292 -7.92 3.52 -26.82
C ILE A 292 -7.79 2.88 -28.21
N ASP A 293 -6.57 2.50 -28.62
CA ASP A 293 -6.33 1.87 -29.93
C ASP A 293 -7.05 0.53 -30.10
N LYS A 294 -7.13 -0.30 -29.04
CA LYS A 294 -7.88 -1.56 -29.07
C LYS A 294 -9.39 -1.36 -29.12
N THR A 295 -9.89 -0.26 -28.56
CA THR A 295 -11.32 0.07 -28.57
C THR A 295 -11.73 0.62 -29.93
N MET A 296 -10.92 1.49 -30.54
CA MET A 296 -11.16 2.00 -31.90
C MET A 296 -11.14 0.87 -32.94
N ASN A 297 -10.16 -0.04 -32.88
CA ASN A 297 -10.09 -1.17 -33.81
C ASN A 297 -11.27 -2.16 -33.69
N ARG A 298 -11.93 -2.26 -32.54
CA ARG A 298 -13.15 -3.08 -32.39
C ARG A 298 -14.40 -2.42 -32.97
N GLN A 299 -14.47 -1.09 -33.01
CA GLN A 299 -15.61 -0.36 -33.58
C GLN A 299 -15.63 -0.41 -35.12
N TYR A 300 -14.50 -0.68 -35.77
CA TYR A 300 -14.43 -0.87 -37.23
C TYR A 300 -14.68 -2.32 -37.70
N LEU A 301 -14.92 -3.24 -36.77
CA LEU A 301 -15.14 -4.67 -37.04
C LEU A 301 -16.56 -5.15 -36.67
N GLN A 302 -17.47 -4.23 -36.36
CA GLN A 302 -18.91 -4.48 -36.19
C GLN A 302 -19.68 -3.78 -37.30
#